data_AF-A0A923TGZ9-F1
#
_entry.id   AF-A0A923TGZ9-F1
#
_cell.length_a   1.000
_cell.length_b   1.000
_cell.length_c   1.000
_cell.angle_alpha   90.00
_cell.angle_beta   90.00
_cell.angle_gamma   90.00
#
_symmetry.space_group_name_H-M   'P 1'
#
loop_
_entity.id
_entity.type
_entity.pdbx_description
1 polymer ?
#
loop_
_entity_poly.entity_id
_entity_poly.type
_entity_poly.pdbx_seq_one_letter_code
_entity_poly.pdbx_strand_id
1 'polypeptide(L)' 'GPHYALVAITVSNSIIGVVLWGTLTGSMLPFLLKKMRFDPASASAPAGATLVDVTGLVIYFSVASAVLKGVLL' A
#
# COMPACT_ATOMS: atom_id res chain seq x y z
N GLY A 1 5.32 -23.94 8.09
CA GLY A 1 5.81 -23.68 9.47
C GLY A 1 4.66 -23.28 10.36
N PRO A 2 4.78 -23.38 11.70
CA PRO A 2 3.67 -23.29 12.66
C PRO A 2 2.81 -22.01 12.60
N HIS A 3 3.31 -20.93 11.99
CA HIS A 3 2.61 -19.64 11.91
C HIS A 3 1.92 -19.37 10.55
N TYR A 4 1.74 -20.37 9.69
CA TYR A 4 1.16 -20.18 8.36
C TYR A 4 -0.24 -19.52 8.40
N ALA A 5 -1.06 -19.84 9.40
CA ALA A 5 -2.40 -19.26 9.57
C ALA A 5 -2.33 -17.76 9.91
N LEU A 6 -1.42 -17.35 10.79
CA LEU A 6 -1.23 -15.94 11.15
C LEU A 6 -0.74 -15.15 9.95
N VAL A 7 0.21 -15.69 9.18
CA VAL A 7 0.70 -15.06 7.95
C VAL A 7 -0.43 -14.92 6.92
N ALA A 8 -1.27 -15.95 6.73
CA ALA A 8 -2.41 -15.88 5.82
C ALA A 8 -3.42 -14.78 6.22
N ILE A 9 -3.70 -14.63 7.51
CA ILE A 9 -4.56 -13.56 8.06
C ILE A 9 -3.91 -12.18 7.84
N THR A 10 -2.60 -12.06 8.06
CA THR A 10 -1.87 -10.81 7.80
C THR A 10 -1.94 -10.42 6.33
N VAL A 11 -1.64 -11.34 5.42
CA VAL A 11 -1.61 -11.08 3.97
C VAL A 11 -3.00 -10.74 3.46
N SER A 12 -4.03 -11.51 3.83
CA SER A 12 -5.41 -11.24 3.40
C SER A 12 -5.90 -9.85 3.82
N ASN A 13 -5.71 -9.47 5.09
CA ASN A 13 -6.08 -8.13 5.57
C ASN A 13 -5.24 -7.02 4.91
N SER A 14 -3.93 -7.27 4.70
CA SER A 14 -3.05 -6.30 4.05
C SER A 14 -3.47 -6.03 2.61
N ILE A 15 -3.80 -7.05 1.83
CA ILE A 15 -4.20 -6.91 0.43
C ILE A 15 -5.45 -6.04 0.29
N ILE A 16 -6.43 -6.19 1.19
CA ILE A 16 -7.64 -5.35 1.18
C ILE A 16 -7.25 -3.87 1.35
N GLY A 17 -6.40 -3.56 2.31
CA GLY A 17 -5.91 -2.20 2.55
C GLY A 17 -5.09 -1.64 1.38
N VAL A 18 -4.16 -2.43 0.83
CA VAL A 18 -3.30 -2.02 -0.29
C VAL A 18 -4.12 -1.75 -1.56
N VAL A 19 -5.12 -2.58 -1.87
CA VAL A 19 -5.97 -2.40 -3.06
C VAL A 19 -6.88 -1.17 -2.91
N LEU A 20 -7.50 -0.98 -1.74
CA LEU A 20 -8.30 0.21 -1.45
C LEU A 20 -7.44 1.48 -1.58
N TRP A 21 -6.25 1.47 -1.01
CA TRP A 21 -5.33 2.60 -1.09
C TRP A 21 -4.82 2.85 -2.51
N GLY A 22 -4.46 1.79 -3.25
CA GLY A 22 -3.98 1.87 -4.62
C GLY A 22 -5.02 2.46 -5.57
N THR A 23 -6.29 2.08 -5.42
CA THR A 23 -7.39 2.64 -6.23
C THR A 23 -7.66 4.11 -5.90
N LEU A 24 -7.65 4.49 -4.62
CA LEU A 24 -7.79 5.88 -4.18
C LEU A 24 -6.65 6.74 -4.71
N THR A 25 -5.40 6.34 -4.45
CA THR A 25 -4.21 7.10 -4.87
C THR A 25 -4.05 7.16 -6.38
N GLY A 26 -4.32 6.06 -7.09
CA GLY A 26 -4.28 6.01 -8.55
C GLY A 26 -5.28 6.97 -9.20
N SER A 27 -6.48 7.10 -8.64
CA SER A 27 -7.49 8.04 -9.13
C SER A 27 -7.19 9.50 -8.75
N MET A 28 -6.57 9.75 -7.59
CA MET A 28 -6.29 11.10 -7.08
C MET A 28 -4.99 11.72 -7.63
N LEU A 29 -4.00 10.91 -7.95
CA LEU A 29 -2.67 11.36 -8.38
C LEU A 29 -2.71 12.31 -9.60
N PRO A 30 -3.50 12.05 -10.67
CA PRO A 30 -3.60 12.97 -11.81
C PRO A 30 -4.14 14.35 -11.44
N PHE A 31 -5.10 14.41 -10.50
CA PHE A 31 -5.66 15.67 -10.02
C PHE A 31 -4.65 16.46 -9.20
N LEU A 32 -3.86 15.79 -8.36
CA LEU A 32 -2.81 16.42 -7.56
C LEU A 32 -1.70 16.99 -8.48
N LEU A 33 -1.24 16.21 -9.46
CA LEU A 33 -0.23 16.64 -10.42
C LEU A 33 -0.72 17.84 -11.24
N LYS A 34 -1.97 17.80 -11.73
CA LYS A 34 -2.59 18.91 -12.45
C LYS A 34 -2.71 20.17 -11.59
N LYS A 35 -3.01 20.03 -10.29
CA LYS A 35 -3.05 21.16 -9.34
C LYS A 35 -1.67 21.78 -9.12
N MET A 36 -0.61 20.97 -9.13
CA MET A 36 0.77 21.44 -9.01
C MET A 36 1.39 21.90 -10.34
N ARG A 37 0.61 21.98 -11.43
CA ARG A 37 1.07 22.32 -12.79
C ARG A 37 2.13 21.35 -13.37
N PHE A 38 2.22 20.14 -12.84
CA PHE A 38 3.03 19.07 -13.45
C PHE A 38 2.20 18.33 -14.51
N ASP A 39 2.88 17.83 -15.54
CA ASP A 39 2.24 17.00 -16.57
C ASP A 39 1.94 15.60 -16.01
N PRO A 40 0.64 15.24 -15.86
CA PRO A 40 0.27 13.93 -15.33
C PRO A 40 0.63 12.79 -16.29
N ALA A 41 0.81 13.02 -17.59
CA ALA A 41 1.09 11.95 -18.55
C ALA A 41 2.49 11.35 -18.37
N SER A 42 3.48 12.19 -18.05
CA SER A 42 4.88 11.78 -17.90
C SER A 42 5.24 11.33 -16.48
N ALA A 43 4.63 11.93 -15.45
CA ALA A 43 5.01 11.67 -14.06
C ALA A 43 4.13 10.62 -13.33
N SER A 44 2.90 10.36 -13.79
CA SER A 44 1.95 9.52 -13.03
C SER A 44 2.34 8.05 -12.94
N ALA A 45 2.94 7.47 -13.98
CA ALA A 45 3.31 6.05 -13.97
C ALA A 45 4.46 5.75 -12.98
N PRO A 46 5.60 6.47 -12.99
CA PRO A 46 6.65 6.24 -12.01
C PRO A 46 6.26 6.69 -10.60
N ALA A 47 5.61 7.86 -10.45
CA ALA A 47 5.25 8.39 -9.13
C ALA A 47 4.13 7.59 -8.45
N GLY A 48 3.16 7.10 -9.23
CA GLY A 48 2.09 6.25 -8.70
C GLY A 48 2.64 4.91 -8.22
N ALA A 49 3.53 4.29 -8.99
CA ALA A 49 4.15 3.02 -8.62
C ALA A 49 4.95 3.15 -7.31
N THR A 50 5.82 4.16 -7.18
CA THR A 50 6.64 4.34 -5.97
C THR A 50 5.80 4.70 -4.74
N LEU A 51 4.75 5.52 -4.91
CA LEU A 51 3.85 5.89 -3.82
C LEU A 51 3.07 4.67 -3.31
N VAL A 52 2.48 3.90 -4.21
CA VAL A 52 1.73 2.68 -3.87
C VAL A 52 2.66 1.63 -3.24
N ASP A 53 3.91 1.53 -3.68
CA ASP A 53 4.88 0.57 -3.14
C ASP A 53 5.27 0.91 -1.70
N VAL A 54 5.73 2.16 -1.45
CA VAL A 54 6.11 2.61 -0.10
C VAL A 54 4.92 2.54 0.85
N THR A 55 3.74 3.03 0.43
CA THR A 55 2.53 2.99 1.27
C THR A 55 2.00 1.58 1.46
N GLY A 56 2.14 0.71 0.46
CA GLY A 56 1.77 -0.69 0.54
C GLY A 56 2.61 -1.46 1.56
N LEU A 57 3.92 -1.20 1.62
CA LEU A 57 4.78 -1.73 2.67
C LEU A 57 4.38 -1.22 4.05
N VAL A 58 4.07 0.07 4.19
CA VAL A 58 3.58 0.63 5.47
C VAL A 58 2.31 -0.06 5.93
N ILE A 59 1.34 -0.28 5.03
CA ILE A 59 0.09 -1.01 5.34
C ILE A 59 0.40 -2.44 5.76
N TYR A 60 1.20 -3.17 4.98
CA TYR A 60 1.56 -4.55 5.28
C TYR A 60 2.25 -4.68 6.63
N PHE A 61 3.28 -3.89 6.90
CA PHE A 61 4.00 -3.93 8.17
C PHE A 61 3.16 -3.45 9.35
N SER A 62 2.20 -2.54 9.14
CA SER A 62 1.25 -2.13 10.18
C SER A 62 0.30 -3.28 10.55
N VAL A 63 -0.27 -3.97 9.56
CA VAL A 63 -1.12 -5.15 9.79
C VAL A 63 -0.30 -6.29 10.38
N ALA A 64 0.92 -6.52 9.89
CA ALA A 64 1.82 -7.52 10.44
C ALA A 64 2.17 -7.24 11.89
N SER A 65 2.46 -5.97 12.24
CA SER A 65 2.74 -5.56 13.62
C SER A 65 1.54 -5.71 14.55
N ALA A 66 0.32 -5.60 14.02
CA ALA A 66 -0.90 -5.81 14.79
C ALA A 66 -1.22 -7.30 14.99
N VAL A 67 -1.03 -8.13 13.97
CA VAL A 67 -1.42 -9.55 13.95
C VAL A 67 -0.32 -10.48 14.49
N LEU A 68 0.94 -10.19 14.22
CA LEU A 68 2.10 -10.99 14.67
C LEU A 68 2.78 -10.43 15.93
N LYS A 69 2.14 -9.48 16.63
CA LYS A 69 2.64 -8.93 17.90
C LYS A 69 2.84 -10.05 18.92
N GLY A 70 4.07 -10.25 19.40
CA GLY A 70 4.42 -11.33 20.35
C GLY A 70 4.86 -12.65 19.69
N VAL A 71 4.85 -12.76 18.37
CA VAL A 71 5.37 -13.93 17.62
C VAL A 71 6.72 -13.63 16.96
N LEU A 72 6.95 -12.36 16.58
CA LEU A 72 8.16 -11.88 15.90
C LEU A 72 8.97 -10.83 16.69
N LEU A 73 8.40 -10.29 17.78
CA LEU A 73 9.00 -9.34 18.73
C LEU A 73 8.61 -9.76 20.14
#